data_AF-A0A1M4X4A1-F1
#
_entry.id   AF-A0A1M4X4A1-F1
#
_cell.length_a   1.000
_cell.length_b   1.000
_cell.length_c   1.000
_cell.angle_alpha   90.00
_cell.angle_beta   90.00
_cell.angle_gamma   90.00
#
_symmetry.space_group_name_H-M   'P 1'
#
loop_
_entity.id
_entity.type
_entity.pdbx_description
1 polymer ?
#
loop_
_entity_poly.entity_id
_entity_poly.type
_entity_poly.pdbx_seq_one_letter_code
_entity_poly.pdbx_strand_id
1 'polypeptide(L)'
;MNKILKYSIMAITSILFASFFASCNDDDDLSADRLFRPQVNETFISGTYFTLKWDKYEGAESFELALSTDTFKTTLRTVTTDTTFFTFDDLEYDTNYQVMMRSVGGGLESNYTSYYITTQDYPVSIEALTDADIIDTQVKITWDDINYDQFEIRLGKKGEVVSTIDVTDDDNQTKQMIISELDPATSYSVYTYVLEDGEMIYKGKRQFKTAAAQVYEGEVFDLRGLSDEESLNLITPEYISNINTNYPDGATIVLKGGTVYNINNAIELKGNITFITGLTFSGNAVMAIDNNFVVPSSSTVSNVRFEKVFFTEGPTKPRDSGNYGGTYVFNFNQSNATLENLTFESCVIKYKRGVIRSQTQATINNITINNCVIDSIGGYGIVNNDNDNSVIANVKITNSTISHAEKFLVGAKGPSITSILVENVTVCYSPKGSGNYLFDYNGKDIPGGLTVKNSIFGAGWGSTVNGMRSSSSKITFDKCFRASDLEWTVAAGATAPTAPIDDLTNLNKKTTELFQNPDKGDFTIIDSDTKARKIGDPRWLN
;
A
#
# COMPACT_ATOMS: atom_id res chain seq x y z
N MET A 1 46.67 -27.80 39.58
CA MET A 1 46.72 -28.21 41.00
C MET A 1 47.61 -27.20 41.75
N ASN A 2 47.01 -26.42 42.66
CA ASN A 2 47.55 -25.61 43.78
C ASN A 2 48.65 -24.56 43.44
N LYS A 3 48.52 -23.23 43.54
CA LYS A 3 47.93 -22.27 44.52
C LYS A 3 48.44 -22.41 45.97
N ILE A 4 48.92 -21.27 46.51
CA ILE A 4 48.90 -20.80 47.93
C ILE A 4 50.09 -21.29 48.81
N LEU A 5 50.79 -20.54 49.68
CA LEU A 5 50.79 -19.14 50.17
C LEU A 5 51.80 -19.04 51.37
N LYS A 6 52.22 -17.80 51.70
CA LYS A 6 52.50 -17.22 53.07
C LYS A 6 53.93 -17.11 53.65
N TYR A 7 54.43 -15.87 53.56
CA TYR A 7 55.11 -14.99 54.53
C TYR A 7 55.24 -15.40 56.03
N SER A 8 56.40 -15.10 56.65
CA SER A 8 56.57 -14.04 57.67
C SER A 8 57.90 -14.12 58.47
N ILE A 9 58.27 -12.98 59.11
CA ILE A 9 59.33 -12.71 60.13
C ILE A 9 60.63 -12.13 59.50
N MET A 10 60.95 -10.83 59.48
CA MET A 10 60.91 -9.67 60.40
C MET A 10 62.17 -9.50 61.29
N ALA A 11 62.83 -8.34 61.08
CA ALA A 11 63.73 -7.56 61.95
C ALA A 11 65.17 -8.01 62.21
N ILE A 12 66.14 -7.16 61.82
CA ILE A 12 67.20 -6.53 62.64
C ILE A 12 68.03 -5.66 61.70
N THR A 13 67.98 -4.33 61.85
CA THR A 13 69.20 -3.50 61.98
C THR A 13 68.81 -2.07 62.34
N SER A 14 69.16 -1.70 63.57
CA SER A 14 69.00 -0.39 64.16
C SER A 14 70.34 0.36 64.09
N ILE A 15 70.28 1.57 63.53
CA ILE A 15 70.71 2.83 64.15
C ILE A 15 72.23 3.14 64.34
N LEU A 16 72.65 4.14 63.54
CA LEU A 16 73.49 5.33 63.81
C LEU A 16 74.96 5.17 64.30
N PHE A 17 75.92 5.86 63.65
CA PHE A 17 76.24 7.28 63.90
C PHE A 17 77.23 7.88 62.86
N ALA A 18 76.86 9.05 62.34
CA ALA A 18 77.62 10.25 61.86
C ALA A 18 79.07 10.12 61.34
N SER A 19 79.57 10.87 60.36
CA SER A 19 79.35 12.29 60.00
C SER A 19 80.20 12.62 58.76
N PHE A 20 79.72 13.44 57.83
CA PHE A 20 80.26 14.77 57.47
C PHE A 20 79.61 15.28 56.17
N PHE A 21 79.17 16.53 56.23
CA PHE A 21 78.54 17.31 55.16
C PHE A 21 79.52 17.65 54.02
N ALA A 22 79.06 17.50 52.78
CA ALA A 22 79.40 18.31 51.61
C ALA A 22 78.21 18.19 50.64
N SER A 23 77.25 19.12 50.70
CA SER A 23 77.15 20.33 49.87
C SER A 23 76.59 20.06 48.46
N CYS A 24 75.38 20.59 48.25
CA CYS A 24 74.52 20.71 47.06
C CYS A 24 75.10 20.47 45.66
N ASN A 25 74.32 19.76 44.83
CA ASN A 25 73.36 20.44 43.96
C ASN A 25 72.04 19.64 43.92
N ASP A 26 71.08 20.06 44.75
CA ASP A 26 69.70 20.16 44.26
C ASP A 26 69.75 21.30 43.25
N ASP A 27 69.47 21.00 41.98
CA ASP A 27 69.02 21.91 40.92
C ASP A 27 69.30 21.23 39.58
N ASP A 28 68.39 20.32 39.18
CA ASP A 28 67.90 20.41 37.82
C ASP A 28 66.46 20.92 37.97
N ASP A 29 66.37 22.25 37.95
CA ASP A 29 65.14 22.97 37.69
C ASP A 29 64.57 22.44 36.36
N LEU A 30 63.63 21.49 36.44
CA LEU A 30 62.81 21.07 35.31
C LEU A 30 61.69 22.10 35.06
N SER A 31 61.95 23.39 35.25
CA SER A 31 61.16 24.48 34.67
C SER A 31 61.38 24.50 33.16
N ALA A 32 60.86 23.49 32.47
CA ALA A 32 60.37 23.76 31.14
C ALA A 32 59.23 24.77 31.33
N ASP A 33 59.47 26.01 30.90
CA ASP A 33 58.43 27.03 30.67
C ASP A 33 57.44 26.47 29.63
N ARG A 34 56.57 25.55 30.05
CA ARG A 34 55.57 24.91 29.21
C ARG A 34 54.30 24.65 30.00
N LEU A 35 53.17 24.94 29.36
CA LEU A 35 51.85 24.63 29.90
C LEU A 35 51.42 23.23 29.50
N PHE A 36 50.76 22.54 30.43
CA PHE A 36 50.07 21.29 30.12
C PHE A 36 48.87 21.55 29.22
N ARG A 37 48.60 20.61 28.28
CA ARG A 37 47.42 20.71 27.41
C ARG A 37 46.17 20.40 28.24
N PRO A 38 45.08 21.17 28.08
CA PRO A 38 43.84 20.89 28.78
C PRO A 38 43.24 19.56 28.32
N GLN A 39 42.73 18.77 29.28
CA GLN A 39 42.10 17.46 29.04
C GLN A 39 40.62 17.54 29.44
N VAL A 40 39.73 17.32 28.48
CA VAL A 40 38.29 17.25 28.70
C VAL A 40 37.99 15.95 29.41
N ASN A 41 37.32 16.05 30.56
CA ASN A 41 36.92 14.92 31.38
C ASN A 41 35.40 14.70 31.33
N GLU A 42 34.61 15.72 30.99
CA GLU A 42 33.17 15.62 30.80
C GLU A 42 32.71 16.36 29.55
N THR A 43 31.75 15.77 28.84
CA THR A 43 31.06 16.40 27.70
C THR A 43 29.56 16.24 27.90
N PHE A 44 28.83 17.35 27.83
CA PHE A 44 27.37 17.37 27.87
C PHE A 44 26.86 17.86 26.51
N ILE A 45 25.93 17.14 25.89
CA ILE A 45 25.36 17.48 24.57
C ILE A 45 23.85 17.54 24.70
N SER A 46 23.24 18.62 24.22
CA SER A 46 21.80 18.82 24.24
C SER A 46 21.38 19.71 23.07
N GLY A 47 20.54 19.19 22.17
CA GLY A 47 20.12 19.90 20.97
C GLY A 47 21.30 20.48 20.17
N THR A 48 21.28 21.80 20.03
CA THR A 48 22.23 22.65 19.30
C THR A 48 23.36 23.21 20.15
N TYR A 49 23.64 22.61 21.31
CA TYR A 49 24.78 23.00 22.12
C TYR A 49 25.48 21.83 22.76
N PHE A 50 26.75 22.04 23.09
CA PHE A 50 27.50 21.14 23.95
C PHE A 50 28.41 21.92 24.90
N THR A 51 28.60 21.37 26.09
CA THR A 51 29.52 21.89 27.11
C THR A 51 30.70 20.94 27.25
N LEU A 52 31.89 21.49 27.12
CA LEU A 52 33.14 20.81 27.48
C LEU A 52 33.56 21.23 28.88
N LYS A 53 33.98 20.28 29.72
CA LYS A 53 34.65 20.56 31.00
C LYS A 53 36.01 19.88 31.04
N TRP A 54 37.00 20.58 31.60
CA TRP A 54 38.39 20.12 31.66
C TRP A 54 39.05 20.53 32.97
N ASP A 55 40.18 19.91 33.29
CA ASP A 55 40.95 20.28 34.49
C ASP A 55 41.86 21.49 34.24
N LYS A 56 42.04 22.33 35.28
CA LYS A 56 43.02 23.42 35.29
C LYS A 56 44.33 22.93 35.90
N TYR A 57 45.37 22.85 35.07
CA TYR A 57 46.73 22.53 35.51
C TYR A 57 47.48 23.80 35.95
N GLU A 58 48.53 23.61 36.76
CA GLU A 58 49.38 24.70 37.26
C GLU A 58 49.98 25.51 36.11
N GLY A 59 50.03 26.84 36.28
CA GLY A 59 50.51 27.79 35.28
C GLY A 59 49.49 28.21 34.20
N ALA A 60 48.38 27.49 34.03
CA ALA A 60 47.33 27.93 33.10
C ALA A 60 46.53 29.09 33.70
N GLU A 61 46.50 30.24 33.03
CA GLU A 61 45.71 31.41 33.42
C GLU A 61 44.35 31.40 32.70
N SER A 62 44.35 31.09 31.40
CA SER A 62 43.19 30.98 30.53
C SER A 62 43.32 29.84 29.51
N PHE A 63 42.27 29.64 28.72
CA PHE A 63 42.16 28.63 27.68
C PHE A 63 41.64 29.26 26.40
N GLU A 64 42.23 28.88 25.27
CA GLU A 64 41.76 29.26 23.94
C GLU A 64 41.15 28.05 23.25
N LEU A 65 39.91 28.19 22.81
CA LEU A 65 39.17 27.16 22.08
C LEU A 65 38.82 27.67 20.69
N ALA A 66 38.89 26.78 19.70
CA ALA A 66 38.43 27.04 18.34
C ALA A 66 37.49 25.92 17.90
N LEU A 67 36.45 26.26 17.14
CA LEU A 67 35.43 25.36 16.62
C LEU A 67 35.50 25.30 15.10
N SER A 68 35.35 24.11 14.53
CA SER A 68 35.31 23.88 13.08
C SER A 68 34.41 22.69 12.73
N THR A 69 33.92 22.62 11.50
CA THR A 69 33.23 21.45 10.92
C THR A 69 34.01 20.78 9.80
N ASP A 70 35.13 21.38 9.36
CA ASP A 70 35.87 20.98 8.15
C ASP A 70 37.35 20.67 8.41
N THR A 71 37.65 20.26 9.65
CA THR A 71 39.01 19.99 10.12
C THR A 71 39.92 21.23 10.10
N PHE A 72 39.38 22.37 10.55
CA PHE A 72 40.06 23.67 10.63
C PHE A 72 40.62 24.15 9.28
N LYS A 73 39.97 23.79 8.17
CA LYS A 73 40.13 24.61 6.94
C LYS A 73 39.45 25.95 7.14
N THR A 74 38.34 25.96 7.88
CA THR A 74 37.59 27.13 8.34
C THR A 74 37.41 27.07 9.85
N THR A 75 37.70 28.18 10.52
CA THR A 75 37.40 28.36 11.95
C THR A 75 36.06 29.08 12.07
N LEU A 76 35.07 28.42 12.68
CA LEU A 76 33.72 28.96 12.86
C LEU A 76 33.64 29.94 14.04
N ARG A 77 34.28 29.58 15.16
CA ARG A 77 34.28 30.38 16.39
C ARG A 77 35.61 30.20 17.10
N THR A 78 36.16 31.29 17.63
CA THR A 78 37.29 31.26 18.58
C THR A 78 36.84 31.93 19.86
N VAL A 79 37.21 31.35 21.00
CA VAL A 79 36.91 31.90 22.31
C VAL A 79 38.10 31.77 23.24
N THR A 80 38.25 32.76 24.12
CA THR A 80 39.18 32.71 25.25
C THR A 80 38.36 32.75 26.53
N THR A 81 38.68 31.88 27.48
CA THR A 81 38.00 31.81 28.78
C THR A 81 38.97 31.48 29.90
N ASP A 82 38.73 31.96 31.11
CA ASP A 82 39.50 31.65 32.32
C ASP A 82 38.84 30.57 33.19
N THR A 83 37.66 30.06 32.76
CA THR A 83 36.94 28.96 33.40
C THR A 83 37.45 27.59 32.92
N THR A 84 37.03 26.54 33.63
CA THR A 84 37.32 25.13 33.30
C THR A 84 36.19 24.45 32.52
N PHE A 85 35.31 25.25 31.93
CA PHE A 85 34.23 24.78 31.08
C PHE A 85 33.85 25.83 30.06
N PHE A 86 33.38 25.38 28.90
CA PHE A 86 32.82 26.27 27.89
C PHE A 86 31.68 25.59 27.14
N THR A 87 30.63 26.35 26.87
CA THR A 87 29.49 25.91 26.07
C THR A 87 29.57 26.54 24.69
N PHE A 88 29.63 25.70 23.67
CA PHE A 88 29.34 26.13 22.30
C PHE A 88 27.84 25.96 22.08
N ASP A 89 27.15 27.08 21.85
CA ASP A 89 25.72 27.20 21.55
C ASP A 89 25.48 27.73 20.13
N ASP A 90 24.20 27.80 19.75
CA ASP A 90 23.76 28.21 18.40
C ASP A 90 24.46 27.40 17.30
N LEU A 91 24.55 26.08 17.51
CA LEU A 91 25.10 25.13 16.55
C LEU A 91 23.99 24.50 15.70
N GLU A 92 24.39 23.83 14.63
CA GLU A 92 23.47 23.06 13.79
C GLU A 92 23.17 21.70 14.40
N TYR A 93 21.94 21.20 14.21
CA TYR A 93 21.57 19.82 14.58
C TYR A 93 22.34 18.79 13.73
N ASP A 94 22.52 17.58 14.28
CA ASP A 94 23.18 16.41 13.67
C ASP A 94 24.52 16.70 12.94
N THR A 95 25.26 17.70 13.44
CA THR A 95 26.47 18.23 12.80
C THR A 95 27.71 17.79 13.56
N ASN A 96 28.71 17.31 12.82
CA ASN A 96 29.99 16.91 13.38
C ASN A 96 30.89 18.14 13.55
N TYR A 97 31.19 18.47 14.79
CA TYR A 97 32.11 19.54 15.17
C TYR A 97 33.44 18.97 15.63
N GLN A 98 34.51 19.71 15.32
CA GLN A 98 35.83 19.56 15.91
C GLN A 98 36.13 20.78 16.77
N VAL A 99 36.58 20.54 18.00
CA VAL A 99 37.08 21.59 18.89
C VAL A 99 38.58 21.41 19.06
N MET A 100 39.34 22.48 18.89
CA MET A 100 40.74 22.56 19.30
C MET A 100 40.86 23.44 20.53
N MET A 101 41.66 23.02 21.51
CA MET A 101 41.83 23.76 22.76
C MET A 101 43.29 23.76 23.23
N ARG A 102 43.77 24.88 23.76
CA ARG A 102 45.09 25.04 24.41
C ARG A 102 45.01 25.89 25.68
N SER A 103 45.97 25.73 26.58
CA SER A 103 46.15 26.58 27.77
C SER A 103 47.06 27.77 27.47
N VAL A 104 46.80 28.91 28.11
CA VAL A 104 47.57 30.16 28.01
C VAL A 104 47.85 30.71 29.41
N GLY A 105 49.06 31.20 29.67
CA GLY A 105 49.45 31.73 30.99
C GLY A 105 50.95 32.00 31.11
N GLY A 106 51.36 33.01 31.88
CA GLY A 106 52.78 33.36 32.05
C GLY A 106 53.53 33.72 30.75
N GLY A 107 52.83 34.12 29.69
CA GLY A 107 53.41 34.35 28.36
C GLY A 107 53.67 33.08 27.54
N LEU A 108 53.19 31.92 28.01
CA LEU A 108 53.34 30.61 27.38
C LEU A 108 52.00 30.10 26.85
N GLU A 109 52.07 29.19 25.89
CA GLU A 109 50.92 28.47 25.33
C GLU A 109 51.20 26.96 25.30
N SER A 110 50.20 26.14 25.60
CA SER A 110 50.30 24.70 25.35
C SER A 110 50.11 24.39 23.86
N ASN A 111 50.53 23.20 23.45
CA ASN A 111 50.04 22.61 22.19
C ASN A 111 48.52 22.40 22.23
N TYR A 112 47.88 22.32 21.06
CA TYR A 112 46.47 22.01 20.95
C TYR A 112 46.16 20.55 21.30
N THR A 113 44.95 20.37 21.79
CA THR A 113 44.23 19.10 21.92
C THR A 113 42.96 19.20 21.06
N SER A 114 42.49 18.07 20.50
CA SER A 114 41.30 18.04 19.63
C SER A 114 40.22 17.09 20.13
N TYR A 115 38.96 17.49 19.98
CA TYR A 115 37.77 16.70 20.30
C TYR A 115 36.78 16.69 19.14
N TYR A 116 36.07 15.57 18.96
CA TYR A 116 35.03 15.41 17.96
C TYR A 116 33.69 15.20 18.64
N ILE A 117 32.70 16.01 18.30
CA ILE A 117 31.40 16.04 18.97
C ILE A 117 30.33 16.14 17.88
N THR A 118 29.29 15.31 17.99
CA THR A 118 28.11 15.42 17.13
C THR A 118 26.98 15.97 17.97
N THR A 119 26.37 17.08 17.55
CA THR A 119 25.15 17.62 18.16
C THR A 119 24.01 16.62 18.05
N GLN A 120 22.97 16.78 18.88
CA GLN A 120 21.82 15.89 18.80
C GLN A 120 21.08 16.07 17.47
N ASP A 121 20.25 15.09 17.11
CA ASP A 121 19.37 15.23 15.96
C ASP A 121 18.18 16.13 16.31
N TYR A 122 17.58 16.75 15.29
CA TYR A 122 16.36 17.54 15.49
C TYR A 122 15.21 16.60 15.88
N PRO A 123 14.39 16.92 16.91
CA PRO A 123 13.20 16.14 17.24
C PRO A 123 12.22 16.07 16.06
N VAL A 124 12.22 14.95 15.33
CA VAL A 124 11.45 14.82 14.08
C VAL A 124 9.95 14.67 14.36
N SER A 125 9.12 15.46 13.68
CA SER A 125 7.64 15.39 13.77
C SER A 125 7.00 14.36 12.83
N ILE A 126 7.80 13.61 12.08
CA ILE A 126 7.31 12.42 11.38
C ILE A 126 6.88 11.39 12.42
N GLU A 127 5.72 10.73 12.22
CA GLU A 127 5.22 9.65 13.07
C GLU A 127 6.06 8.36 12.98
N ALA A 128 5.97 7.49 13.98
CA ALA A 128 6.74 6.25 13.99
C ALA A 128 6.23 5.32 12.89
N LEU A 129 7.12 4.92 11.97
CA LEU A 129 6.76 4.05 10.85
C LEU A 129 6.54 2.61 11.34
N THR A 130 5.48 1.99 10.85
CA THR A 130 5.18 0.57 11.07
C THR A 130 5.31 -0.23 9.78
N ASP A 131 5.25 -1.56 9.87
CA ASP A 131 5.22 -2.43 8.68
C ASP A 131 4.03 -2.14 7.76
N ALA A 132 2.95 -1.53 8.26
CA ALA A 132 1.80 -1.12 7.45
C ALA A 132 2.06 0.15 6.62
N ASP A 133 3.13 0.88 6.90
CA ASP A 133 3.50 2.12 6.22
C ASP A 133 4.64 1.93 5.23
N ILE A 134 5.22 0.73 5.16
CA ILE A 134 6.37 0.43 4.31
C ILE A 134 6.07 -0.79 3.43
N ILE A 135 6.25 -0.65 2.12
CA ILE A 135 6.20 -1.74 1.15
C ILE A 135 7.53 -1.86 0.41
N ASP A 136 7.57 -2.68 -0.65
CA ASP A 136 8.80 -2.98 -1.39
C ASP A 136 9.35 -1.78 -2.14
N THR A 137 8.49 -0.92 -2.69
CA THR A 137 8.91 0.24 -3.49
C THR A 137 8.41 1.59 -2.98
N GLN A 138 7.71 1.62 -1.84
CA GLN A 138 7.11 2.84 -1.29
C GLN A 138 7.17 2.87 0.24
N VAL A 139 7.14 4.08 0.78
CA VAL A 139 6.84 4.36 2.19
C VAL A 139 5.79 5.46 2.27
N LYS A 140 4.83 5.32 3.17
CA LYS A 140 3.87 6.35 3.52
C LYS A 140 4.35 7.06 4.79
N ILE A 141 4.58 8.36 4.68
CA ILE A 141 5.03 9.24 5.76
C ILE A 141 3.83 10.06 6.24
N THR A 142 3.65 10.16 7.55
CA THR A 142 2.64 11.00 8.22
C THR A 142 3.31 11.91 9.24
N TRP A 143 2.76 13.11 9.43
CA TRP A 143 3.25 14.12 10.38
C TRP A 143 2.09 14.94 10.96
N ASP A 144 2.35 15.93 11.81
CA ASP A 144 1.30 16.74 12.45
C ASP A 144 1.66 18.23 12.50
N ASP A 145 2.61 18.60 13.37
CA ASP A 145 2.81 19.94 13.91
C ASP A 145 3.74 20.82 13.07
N ILE A 146 4.11 20.37 11.88
CA ILE A 146 5.00 21.09 10.95
C ILE A 146 4.40 21.10 9.55
N ASN A 147 4.54 22.21 8.83
CA ASN A 147 4.41 22.23 7.38
C ASN A 147 5.81 22.16 6.82
N TYR A 148 6.12 21.09 6.09
CA TYR A 148 7.42 20.94 5.45
C TYR A 148 7.38 21.52 4.05
N ASP A 149 8.53 21.95 3.55
CA ASP A 149 8.67 22.43 2.17
C ASP A 149 9.39 21.39 1.30
N GLN A 150 10.22 20.54 1.90
CA GLN A 150 11.00 19.55 1.15
C GLN A 150 11.36 18.34 1.99
N PHE A 151 11.29 17.16 1.35
CA PHE A 151 11.88 15.92 1.81
C PHE A 151 13.09 15.54 0.95
N GLU A 152 14.12 15.03 1.59
CA GLU A 152 15.31 14.49 0.93
C GLU A 152 15.51 13.03 1.35
N ILE A 153 15.53 12.14 0.36
CA ILE A 153 15.64 10.70 0.56
C ILE A 153 17.09 10.30 0.35
N ARG A 154 17.69 9.70 1.38
CA ARG A 154 19.08 9.24 1.36
C ARG A 154 19.19 7.73 1.53
N LEU A 155 20.22 7.15 0.92
CA LEU A 155 20.59 5.76 1.19
C LEU A 155 21.22 5.64 2.59
N GLY A 156 20.65 4.77 3.42
CA GLY A 156 21.09 4.58 4.81
C GLY A 156 21.02 5.88 5.63
N LYS A 157 21.84 5.96 6.71
CA LYS A 157 21.74 7.06 7.69
C LYS A 157 22.22 8.42 7.18
N LYS A 158 23.36 8.47 6.47
CA LYS A 158 24.01 9.70 5.97
C LYS A 158 24.62 9.44 4.58
N GLY A 159 24.04 8.53 3.80
CA GLY A 159 24.54 8.23 2.46
C GLY A 159 24.10 9.27 1.43
N GLU A 160 24.23 8.90 0.16
CA GLU A 160 23.91 9.74 -0.99
C GLU A 160 22.40 10.07 -1.04
N VAL A 161 22.10 11.28 -1.52
CA VAL A 161 20.75 11.73 -1.85
C VAL A 161 20.31 11.04 -3.13
N VAL A 162 19.23 10.27 -3.05
CA VAL A 162 18.66 9.57 -4.22
C VAL A 162 17.41 10.25 -4.76
N SER A 163 16.75 11.09 -3.95
CA SER A 163 15.59 11.84 -4.37
C SER A 163 15.40 13.08 -3.50
N THR A 164 14.90 14.15 -4.10
CA THR A 164 14.47 15.38 -3.43
C THR A 164 13.04 15.64 -3.88
N ILE A 165 12.13 15.79 -2.93
CA ILE A 165 10.68 15.87 -3.16
C ILE A 165 10.18 17.13 -2.49
N ASP A 166 9.57 18.03 -3.27
CA ASP A 166 8.90 19.20 -2.72
C ASP A 166 7.59 18.77 -2.06
N VAL A 167 7.31 19.32 -0.89
CA VAL A 167 6.09 19.04 -0.12
C VAL A 167 5.07 20.10 -0.47
N THR A 168 3.94 19.69 -1.02
CA THR A 168 2.90 20.63 -1.48
C THR A 168 1.99 21.08 -0.35
N ASP A 169 1.19 22.12 -0.60
CA ASP A 169 0.13 22.57 0.32
C ASP A 169 -0.89 21.46 0.62
N ASP A 170 -1.21 20.64 -0.39
CA ASP A 170 -2.15 19.50 -0.24
C ASP A 170 -1.55 18.39 0.64
N ASP A 171 -0.26 18.11 0.49
CA ASP A 171 0.46 17.17 1.35
C ASP A 171 0.45 17.66 2.81
N ASN A 172 0.71 18.96 3.03
CA ASN A 172 0.68 19.58 4.35
C ASN A 172 -0.74 19.70 4.93
N GLN A 173 -1.77 19.81 4.09
CA GLN A 173 -3.17 19.79 4.55
C GLN A 173 -3.59 18.40 4.99
N THR A 174 -3.21 17.37 4.23
CA THR A 174 -3.52 15.97 4.55
C THR A 174 -2.57 15.36 5.57
N LYS A 175 -1.44 16.03 5.81
CA LYS A 175 -0.38 15.62 6.75
C LYS A 175 0.20 14.24 6.44
N GLN A 176 0.28 13.92 5.15
CA GLN A 176 0.80 12.65 4.67
C GLN A 176 1.43 12.79 3.28
N MET A 177 2.37 11.90 2.97
CA MET A 177 2.98 11.78 1.65
C MET A 177 3.39 10.33 1.39
N ILE A 178 3.21 9.85 0.16
CA ILE A 178 3.75 8.57 -0.29
C ILE A 178 5.03 8.84 -1.07
N ILE A 179 6.16 8.36 -0.55
CA ILE A 179 7.42 8.35 -1.27
C ILE A 179 7.47 7.04 -2.06
N SER A 180 7.73 7.14 -3.36
CA SER A 180 7.74 6.00 -4.28
C SER A 180 9.09 5.85 -4.99
N GLU A 181 9.19 4.93 -5.96
CA GLU A 181 10.41 4.65 -6.74
C GLU A 181 11.61 4.22 -5.87
N LEU A 182 11.33 3.53 -4.77
CA LEU A 182 12.37 2.98 -3.89
C LEU A 182 12.74 1.56 -4.32
N ASP A 183 13.99 1.18 -4.04
CA ASP A 183 14.46 -0.19 -4.28
C ASP A 183 14.01 -1.12 -3.16
N PRO A 184 13.57 -2.36 -3.47
CA PRO A 184 13.24 -3.36 -2.46
C PRO A 184 14.41 -3.75 -1.55
N ALA A 185 14.10 -4.12 -0.31
CA ALA A 185 15.04 -4.54 0.71
C ALA A 185 16.19 -3.55 1.01
N THR A 186 15.97 -2.25 0.76
CA THR A 186 16.97 -1.19 0.86
C THR A 186 16.67 -0.26 2.04
N SER A 187 17.72 0.14 2.76
CA SER A 187 17.61 1.06 3.90
C SER A 187 17.72 2.51 3.44
N TYR A 188 16.79 3.34 3.89
CA TYR A 188 16.71 4.77 3.57
C TYR A 188 16.58 5.63 4.83
N SER A 189 16.86 6.91 4.65
CA SER A 189 16.49 7.99 5.55
C SER A 189 15.69 9.05 4.80
N VAL A 190 14.57 9.49 5.36
CA VAL A 190 13.89 10.72 4.95
C VAL A 190 14.34 11.86 5.85
N TYR A 191 14.97 12.88 5.27
CA TYR A 191 15.33 14.14 5.91
C TYR A 191 14.27 15.18 5.55
N THR A 192 13.87 16.00 6.53
CA THR A 192 12.82 17.00 6.32
C THR A 192 13.34 18.41 6.48
N TYR A 193 12.76 19.34 5.72
CA TYR A 193 13.18 20.73 5.67
C TYR A 193 11.98 21.69 5.62
N VAL A 194 12.19 22.89 6.16
CA VAL A 194 11.30 24.04 6.05
C VAL A 194 12.07 25.21 5.46
N LEU A 195 11.45 25.96 4.56
CA LEU A 195 12.04 27.16 3.97
C LEU A 195 11.82 28.35 4.92
N GLU A 196 12.90 28.85 5.52
CA GLU A 196 12.90 30.04 6.38
C GLU A 196 13.89 31.06 5.80
N ASP A 197 13.45 32.30 5.56
CA ASP A 197 14.28 33.39 5.02
C ASP A 197 15.09 33.06 3.75
N GLY A 198 14.58 32.13 2.92
CA GLY A 198 15.22 31.72 1.67
C GLY A 198 16.21 30.56 1.81
N GLU A 199 16.34 29.99 3.02
CA GLU A 199 17.21 28.84 3.30
C GLU A 199 16.41 27.63 3.78
N MET A 200 16.83 26.43 3.38
CA MET A 200 16.21 25.18 3.81
C MET A 200 16.75 24.76 5.18
N ILE A 201 15.91 24.88 6.20
CA ILE A 201 16.22 24.56 7.60
C ILE A 201 15.82 23.12 7.90
N TYR A 202 16.78 22.31 8.32
CA TYR A 202 16.57 20.91 8.67
C TYR A 202 15.66 20.75 9.90
N LYS A 203 14.67 19.86 9.81
CA LYS A 203 13.67 19.58 10.86
C LYS A 203 13.59 18.09 11.23
N GLY A 204 14.71 17.39 11.11
CA GLY A 204 14.85 16.01 11.59
C GLY A 204 14.76 14.97 10.49
N LYS A 205 14.97 13.71 10.87
CA LYS A 205 14.94 12.59 9.93
C LYS A 205 14.34 11.34 10.53
N ARG A 206 13.91 10.44 9.65
CA ARG A 206 13.45 9.10 10.01
C ARG A 206 14.07 8.04 9.13
N GLN A 207 14.40 6.89 9.72
CA GLN A 207 14.97 5.75 9.03
C GLN A 207 13.91 4.69 8.78
N PHE A 208 14.02 4.02 7.64
CA PHE A 208 13.20 2.87 7.31
C PHE A 208 13.95 1.91 6.38
N LYS A 209 13.38 0.72 6.19
CA LYS A 209 13.88 -0.25 5.22
C LYS A 209 12.70 -0.81 4.45
N THR A 210 12.75 -0.70 3.12
CA THR A 210 11.70 -1.26 2.25
C THR A 210 11.60 -2.77 2.39
N ALA A 211 10.40 -3.29 2.13
CA ALA A 211 10.15 -4.73 2.17
C ALA A 211 10.86 -5.46 1.01
N ALA A 212 10.92 -6.79 1.08
CA ALA A 212 11.38 -7.59 -0.06
C ALA A 212 10.41 -7.45 -1.24
N ALA A 213 10.94 -7.54 -2.46
CA ALA A 213 10.16 -7.42 -3.69
C ALA A 213 8.99 -8.41 -3.72
N GLN A 214 7.84 -7.96 -4.19
CA GLN A 214 6.72 -8.87 -4.46
C GLN A 214 7.11 -9.87 -5.57
N VAL A 215 6.78 -11.15 -5.36
CA VAL A 215 7.04 -12.22 -6.34
C VAL A 215 5.77 -12.50 -7.14
N TYR A 216 5.91 -12.61 -8.46
CA TYR A 216 4.84 -12.95 -9.39
C TYR A 216 5.21 -14.18 -10.22
N GLU A 217 4.21 -14.81 -10.84
CA GLU A 217 4.38 -15.97 -11.71
C GLU A 217 4.60 -15.55 -13.18
N GLY A 218 5.35 -16.36 -13.93
CA GLY A 218 5.58 -16.16 -15.36
C GLY A 218 6.52 -15.00 -15.68
N GLU A 219 6.51 -14.55 -16.93
CA GLU A 219 7.25 -13.34 -17.34
C GLU A 219 6.58 -12.10 -16.73
N VAL A 220 7.35 -11.24 -16.08
CA VAL A 220 6.82 -10.08 -15.33
C VAL A 220 7.10 -8.78 -16.07
N PHE A 221 6.04 -8.05 -16.36
CA PHE A 221 6.08 -6.68 -16.85
C PHE A 221 5.67 -5.74 -15.73
N ASP A 222 6.64 -5.19 -15.02
CA ASP A 222 6.39 -4.28 -13.90
C ASP A 222 6.22 -2.85 -14.38
N LEU A 223 5.00 -2.32 -14.25
CA LEU A 223 4.60 -0.99 -14.71
C LEU A 223 4.50 0.02 -13.56
N ARG A 224 4.92 -0.35 -12.35
CA ARG A 224 4.81 0.52 -11.16
C ARG A 224 5.66 1.79 -11.25
N GLY A 225 6.70 1.79 -12.08
CA GLY A 225 7.55 2.95 -12.33
C GLY A 225 7.09 3.90 -13.46
N LEU A 226 5.91 3.67 -14.06
CA LEU A 226 5.41 4.56 -15.11
C LEU A 226 4.85 5.87 -14.55
N SER A 227 5.01 6.94 -15.33
CA SER A 227 4.22 8.16 -15.14
C SER A 227 2.75 7.94 -15.47
N ASP A 228 1.88 8.80 -14.95
CA ASP A 228 0.44 8.72 -15.24
C ASP A 228 0.14 9.06 -16.71
N GLU A 229 0.99 9.82 -17.41
CA GLU A 229 0.82 10.10 -18.84
C GLU A 229 1.11 8.86 -19.70
N GLU A 230 2.19 8.13 -19.38
CA GLU A 230 2.59 6.91 -20.09
C GLU A 230 1.57 5.79 -19.92
N SER A 231 0.98 5.64 -18.72
CA SER A 231 0.04 4.57 -18.42
C SER A 231 -1.24 4.66 -19.25
N LEU A 232 -1.73 5.87 -19.53
CA LEU A 232 -3.01 6.11 -20.21
C LEU A 232 -3.09 5.42 -21.56
N ASN A 233 -1.96 5.30 -22.27
CA ASN A 233 -1.91 4.80 -23.65
C ASN A 233 -1.09 3.50 -23.80
N LEU A 234 -0.64 2.89 -22.71
CA LEU A 234 0.23 1.71 -22.79
C LEU A 234 -0.52 0.45 -23.22
N ILE A 235 -1.66 0.15 -22.60
CA ILE A 235 -2.39 -1.11 -22.83
C ILE A 235 -3.16 -1.01 -24.16
N THR A 236 -2.44 -1.30 -25.24
CA THR A 236 -2.94 -1.30 -26.62
C THR A 236 -3.03 -2.72 -27.19
N PRO A 237 -3.75 -2.93 -28.30
CA PRO A 237 -3.75 -4.22 -29.00
C PRO A 237 -2.34 -4.67 -29.41
N GLU A 238 -1.48 -3.74 -29.85
CA GLU A 238 -0.10 -4.03 -30.24
C GLU A 238 0.75 -4.45 -29.04
N TYR A 239 0.66 -3.72 -27.93
CA TYR A 239 1.38 -4.05 -26.69
C TYR A 239 1.06 -5.47 -26.22
N ILE A 240 -0.23 -5.80 -26.13
CA ILE A 240 -0.68 -7.12 -25.69
C ILE A 240 -0.34 -8.21 -26.71
N SER A 241 -0.48 -7.94 -28.01
CA SER A 241 -0.11 -8.90 -29.05
C SER A 241 1.39 -9.20 -29.03
N ASN A 242 2.25 -8.21 -28.77
CA ASN A 242 3.69 -8.41 -28.63
C ASN A 242 4.02 -9.28 -27.42
N ILE A 243 3.37 -9.05 -26.27
CA ILE A 243 3.53 -9.90 -25.08
C ILE A 243 3.11 -11.33 -25.39
N ASN A 244 1.90 -11.55 -25.93
CA ASN A 244 1.44 -12.90 -26.24
C ASN A 244 2.29 -13.62 -27.30
N THR A 245 2.93 -12.90 -28.20
CA THR A 245 3.83 -13.47 -29.23
C THR A 245 5.16 -13.91 -28.63
N ASN A 246 5.74 -13.08 -27.77
CA ASN A 246 7.07 -13.34 -27.20
C ASN A 246 7.03 -14.26 -25.97
N TYR A 247 5.90 -14.29 -25.26
CA TYR A 247 5.72 -15.03 -24.01
C TYR A 247 4.44 -15.89 -24.09
N PRO A 248 4.40 -16.91 -24.98
CA PRO A 248 3.20 -17.71 -25.23
C PRO A 248 2.75 -18.54 -24.02
N ASP A 249 3.68 -18.89 -23.12
CA ASP A 249 3.39 -19.66 -21.89
C ASP A 249 2.66 -18.80 -20.83
N GLY A 250 2.82 -17.47 -20.91
CA GLY A 250 2.06 -16.50 -20.14
C GLY A 250 2.90 -15.36 -19.57
N ALA A 251 2.21 -14.27 -19.25
CA ALA A 251 2.81 -13.07 -18.65
C ALA A 251 1.95 -12.48 -17.53
N THR A 252 2.62 -11.88 -16.55
CA THR A 252 2.00 -11.06 -15.50
C THR A 252 2.36 -9.60 -15.73
N ILE A 253 1.35 -8.77 -15.94
CA ILE A 253 1.46 -7.33 -16.04
C ILE A 253 1.09 -6.73 -14.68
N VAL A 254 2.10 -6.16 -14.01
CA VAL A 254 1.95 -5.54 -12.69
C VAL A 254 1.65 -4.06 -12.89
N LEU A 255 0.42 -3.67 -12.61
CA LEU A 255 -0.09 -2.32 -12.78
C LEU A 255 0.28 -1.43 -11.58
N LYS A 256 0.54 -0.15 -11.85
CA LYS A 256 0.69 0.90 -10.84
C LYS A 256 -0.66 1.19 -10.19
N GLY A 257 -0.73 1.12 -8.87
CA GLY A 257 -1.93 1.44 -8.10
C GLY A 257 -2.34 2.90 -8.21
N GLY A 258 -3.65 3.17 -8.18
CA GLY A 258 -4.21 4.53 -8.30
C GLY A 258 -4.11 5.15 -9.70
N THR A 259 -3.33 4.55 -10.61
CA THR A 259 -3.09 5.06 -11.96
C THR A 259 -4.12 4.53 -12.96
N VAL A 260 -4.44 5.34 -13.97
CA VAL A 260 -5.43 5.02 -15.02
C VAL A 260 -4.76 4.45 -16.28
N TYR A 261 -5.35 3.37 -16.81
CA TYR A 261 -5.03 2.74 -18.09
C TYR A 261 -6.27 2.75 -18.98
N ASN A 262 -6.23 3.44 -20.12
CA ASN A 262 -7.39 3.50 -21.02
C ASN A 262 -7.41 2.31 -21.98
N ILE A 263 -8.56 1.65 -22.07
CA ILE A 263 -8.80 0.54 -23.00
C ILE A 263 -9.66 1.06 -24.15
N ASN A 264 -9.01 1.79 -25.06
CA ASN A 264 -9.66 2.51 -26.17
C ASN A 264 -10.05 1.60 -27.34
N ASN A 265 -9.33 0.50 -27.52
CA ASN A 265 -9.54 -0.47 -28.59
C ASN A 265 -9.82 -1.85 -28.00
N ALA A 266 -10.42 -2.74 -28.81
CA ALA A 266 -10.61 -4.12 -28.39
C ALA A 266 -9.25 -4.78 -28.12
N ILE A 267 -9.07 -5.37 -26.94
CA ILE A 267 -7.84 -6.05 -26.57
C ILE A 267 -8.02 -7.55 -26.82
N GLU A 268 -7.30 -8.05 -27.81
CA GLU A 268 -7.28 -9.46 -28.18
C GLU A 268 -6.27 -10.23 -27.33
N LEU A 269 -6.77 -11.14 -26.51
CA LEU A 269 -5.94 -12.01 -25.67
C LEU A 269 -5.66 -13.32 -26.41
N LYS A 270 -4.39 -13.56 -26.74
CA LYS A 270 -3.93 -14.74 -27.53
C LYS A 270 -3.17 -15.78 -26.70
N GLY A 271 -2.76 -15.42 -25.49
CA GLY A 271 -2.01 -16.28 -24.57
C GLY A 271 -2.42 -16.01 -23.13
N ASN A 272 -1.83 -16.78 -22.21
CA ASN A 272 -2.12 -16.63 -20.78
C ASN A 272 -1.69 -15.25 -20.29
N ILE A 273 -2.54 -14.58 -19.52
CA ILE A 273 -2.22 -13.24 -19.04
C ILE A 273 -2.87 -12.94 -17.69
N THR A 274 -2.08 -12.35 -16.80
CA THR A 274 -2.54 -11.81 -15.52
C THR A 274 -2.32 -10.31 -15.52
N PHE A 275 -3.36 -9.54 -15.20
CA PHE A 275 -3.25 -8.13 -14.84
C PHE A 275 -3.45 -8.02 -13.33
N ILE A 276 -2.45 -7.51 -12.62
CA ILE A 276 -2.49 -7.39 -11.16
C ILE A 276 -2.04 -6.00 -10.73
N THR A 277 -2.76 -5.35 -9.81
CA THR A 277 -2.21 -4.18 -9.13
C THR A 277 -1.13 -4.62 -8.14
N GLY A 278 0.10 -4.15 -8.33
CA GLY A 278 1.19 -4.43 -7.39
C GLY A 278 0.97 -3.76 -6.02
N LEU A 279 1.80 -4.09 -5.03
CA LEU A 279 1.72 -3.43 -3.72
C LEU A 279 1.79 -1.91 -3.87
N THR A 280 0.90 -1.21 -3.17
CA THR A 280 0.70 0.23 -3.30
C THR A 280 -0.14 0.77 -2.15
N PHE A 281 0.09 2.03 -1.78
CA PHE A 281 -0.79 2.79 -0.89
C PHE A 281 -1.89 3.57 -1.63
N SER A 282 -1.87 3.57 -2.97
CA SER A 282 -2.75 4.40 -3.82
C SER A 282 -4.04 3.69 -4.27
N GLY A 283 -4.31 2.49 -3.75
CA GLY A 283 -5.46 1.67 -4.14
C GLY A 283 -5.29 0.95 -5.49
N ASN A 284 -6.39 0.38 -5.98
CA ASN A 284 -6.37 -0.43 -7.21
C ASN A 284 -5.98 0.38 -8.45
N ALA A 285 -5.24 -0.23 -9.38
CA ALA A 285 -5.08 0.32 -10.73
C ALA A 285 -6.44 0.39 -11.43
N VAL A 286 -6.64 1.45 -12.21
CA VAL A 286 -7.92 1.75 -12.86
C VAL A 286 -7.85 1.40 -14.34
N MET A 287 -8.71 0.50 -14.80
CA MET A 287 -8.94 0.28 -16.23
C MET A 287 -10.20 1.04 -16.66
N ALA A 288 -9.99 2.11 -17.44
CA ALA A 288 -11.06 2.94 -18.00
C ALA A 288 -11.46 2.37 -19.37
N ILE A 289 -12.66 1.80 -19.46
CA ILE A 289 -13.07 0.92 -20.56
C ILE A 289 -13.95 1.66 -21.58
N ASP A 290 -13.36 2.00 -22.73
CA ASP A 290 -14.06 2.50 -23.92
C ASP A 290 -14.43 1.38 -24.91
N ASN A 291 -13.74 0.24 -24.81
CA ASN A 291 -13.98 -0.96 -25.60
C ASN A 291 -14.15 -2.20 -24.72
N ASN A 292 -13.53 -3.34 -25.04
CA ASN A 292 -13.65 -4.58 -24.25
C ASN A 292 -12.47 -5.53 -24.52
N PHE A 293 -12.24 -6.46 -23.61
CA PHE A 293 -11.37 -7.61 -23.84
C PHE A 293 -12.10 -8.71 -24.62
N VAL A 294 -11.37 -9.40 -25.50
CA VAL A 294 -11.87 -10.50 -26.32
C VAL A 294 -10.83 -11.62 -26.45
N VAL A 295 -11.29 -12.83 -26.77
CA VAL A 295 -10.42 -13.89 -27.29
C VAL A 295 -10.62 -13.96 -28.81
N PRO A 296 -9.56 -13.99 -29.63
CA PRO A 296 -9.70 -14.03 -31.08
C PRO A 296 -10.44 -15.25 -31.60
N SER A 297 -10.98 -15.11 -32.81
CA SER A 297 -11.72 -16.20 -33.45
C SER A 297 -10.87 -17.46 -33.60
N SER A 298 -11.49 -18.62 -33.41
CA SER A 298 -10.83 -19.94 -33.51
C SER A 298 -9.55 -20.10 -32.67
N SER A 299 -9.39 -19.30 -31.60
CA SER A 299 -8.24 -19.34 -30.69
C SER A 299 -8.63 -19.96 -29.35
N THR A 300 -7.67 -20.58 -28.68
CA THR A 300 -7.83 -21.13 -27.32
C THR A 300 -6.86 -20.44 -26.38
N VAL A 301 -7.36 -19.89 -25.28
CA VAL A 301 -6.56 -19.30 -24.21
C VAL A 301 -6.85 -20.03 -22.92
N SER A 302 -5.81 -20.41 -22.17
CA SER A 302 -6.00 -21.22 -20.96
C SER A 302 -6.34 -20.37 -19.72
N ASN A 303 -5.70 -19.23 -19.53
CA ASN A 303 -5.91 -18.44 -18.31
C ASN A 303 -5.85 -16.94 -18.57
N VAL A 304 -6.91 -16.23 -18.19
CA VAL A 304 -6.96 -14.79 -18.10
C VAL A 304 -7.39 -14.40 -16.70
N ARG A 305 -6.56 -13.60 -16.01
CA ARG A 305 -6.80 -13.17 -14.63
C ARG A 305 -6.70 -11.66 -14.49
N PHE A 306 -7.65 -11.08 -13.76
CA PHE A 306 -7.58 -9.71 -13.26
C PHE A 306 -7.61 -9.76 -11.74
N GLU A 307 -6.63 -9.11 -11.11
CA GLU A 307 -6.48 -9.10 -9.66
C GLU A 307 -6.31 -7.67 -9.14
N LYS A 308 -7.17 -7.26 -8.21
CA LYS A 308 -7.14 -5.92 -7.61
C LYS A 308 -7.24 -4.79 -8.64
N VAL A 309 -8.05 -4.99 -9.68
CA VAL A 309 -8.29 -3.97 -10.72
C VAL A 309 -9.63 -3.27 -10.48
N PHE A 310 -9.66 -1.95 -10.63
CA PHE A 310 -10.89 -1.18 -10.69
C PHE A 310 -11.28 -0.91 -12.15
N PHE A 311 -12.37 -1.50 -12.61
CA PHE A 311 -12.94 -1.24 -13.93
C PHE A 311 -14.00 -0.14 -13.85
N THR A 312 -13.85 0.88 -14.70
CA THR A 312 -14.79 2.01 -14.82
C THR A 312 -15.00 2.38 -16.29
N GLU A 313 -15.94 3.27 -16.58
CA GLU A 313 -16.17 3.81 -17.91
C GLU A 313 -14.94 4.50 -18.49
N GLY A 314 -14.73 4.35 -19.80
CA GLY A 314 -13.72 5.11 -20.52
C GLY A 314 -14.19 6.53 -20.86
N PRO A 315 -13.25 7.43 -21.20
CA PRO A 315 -13.56 8.82 -21.50
C PRO A 315 -14.52 9.03 -22.68
N THR A 316 -14.58 8.10 -23.65
CA THR A 316 -15.52 8.17 -24.80
C THR A 316 -16.86 7.49 -24.55
N LYS A 317 -16.98 6.75 -23.44
CA LYS A 317 -18.18 6.03 -23.04
C LYS A 317 -18.64 6.43 -21.63
N PRO A 318 -18.83 7.73 -21.34
CA PRO A 318 -19.22 8.17 -20.01
C PRO A 318 -20.59 7.60 -19.63
N ARG A 319 -20.81 7.36 -18.33
CA ARG A 319 -22.15 7.07 -17.82
C ARG A 319 -23.05 8.30 -17.90
N ASP A 320 -24.34 8.06 -18.08
CA ASP A 320 -25.39 9.08 -18.00
C ASP A 320 -26.59 8.54 -17.20
N SER A 321 -27.70 9.30 -17.16
CA SER A 321 -28.90 8.91 -16.42
C SER A 321 -29.61 7.67 -16.96
N GLY A 322 -29.33 7.26 -18.20
CA GLY A 322 -29.94 6.10 -18.86
C GLY A 322 -28.96 4.96 -19.18
N ASN A 323 -27.65 5.16 -19.02
CA ASN A 323 -26.63 4.20 -19.44
C ASN A 323 -25.41 4.20 -18.51
N TYR A 324 -25.00 3.00 -18.10
CA TYR A 324 -23.79 2.74 -17.33
C TYR A 324 -22.59 2.47 -18.25
N GLY A 325 -22.18 3.48 -19.01
CA GLY A 325 -20.94 3.46 -19.79
C GLY A 325 -20.91 2.53 -21.01
N GLY A 326 -22.04 1.94 -21.43
CA GLY A 326 -22.20 1.32 -22.76
C GLY A 326 -21.29 0.14 -23.14
N THR A 327 -20.34 -0.25 -22.31
CA THR A 327 -19.26 -1.21 -22.60
C THR A 327 -19.35 -2.48 -21.75
N TYR A 328 -18.47 -3.43 -22.03
CA TYR A 328 -18.32 -4.65 -21.26
C TYR A 328 -16.88 -4.80 -20.79
N VAL A 329 -16.64 -5.54 -19.72
CA VAL A 329 -15.27 -5.96 -19.43
C VAL A 329 -14.86 -7.00 -20.48
N PHE A 330 -15.65 -8.08 -20.62
CA PHE A 330 -15.50 -9.06 -21.69
C PHE A 330 -16.72 -9.11 -22.60
N ASN A 331 -16.45 -9.11 -23.90
CA ASN A 331 -17.48 -9.22 -24.93
C ASN A 331 -17.06 -10.25 -25.97
N PHE A 332 -17.36 -11.53 -25.72
CA PHE A 332 -17.06 -12.62 -26.65
C PHE A 332 -17.92 -12.47 -27.91
N ASN A 333 -17.32 -11.82 -28.91
CA ASN A 333 -17.92 -11.47 -30.18
C ASN A 333 -17.18 -12.11 -31.38
N GLN A 334 -16.17 -12.93 -31.10
CA GLN A 334 -15.40 -13.70 -32.08
C GLN A 334 -15.78 -15.18 -32.06
N SER A 335 -16.16 -15.72 -33.22
CA SER A 335 -16.66 -17.09 -33.33
C SER A 335 -15.56 -18.13 -33.09
N ASN A 336 -15.94 -19.27 -32.51
CA ASN A 336 -15.10 -20.41 -32.14
C ASN A 336 -13.94 -20.07 -31.20
N ALA A 337 -14.01 -18.94 -30.49
CA ALA A 337 -13.08 -18.62 -29.43
C ALA A 337 -13.31 -19.50 -28.20
N THR A 338 -12.25 -19.99 -27.57
CA THR A 338 -12.29 -20.78 -26.33
C THR A 338 -11.44 -20.11 -25.26
N LEU A 339 -12.03 -19.88 -24.09
CA LEU A 339 -11.33 -19.47 -22.88
C LEU A 339 -11.54 -20.51 -21.79
N GLU A 340 -10.46 -21.15 -21.34
CA GLU A 340 -10.57 -22.18 -20.30
C GLU A 340 -10.90 -21.55 -18.94
N ASN A 341 -10.21 -20.48 -18.55
CA ASN A 341 -10.39 -19.83 -17.24
C ASN A 341 -10.37 -18.31 -17.35
N LEU A 342 -11.46 -17.67 -16.90
CA LEU A 342 -11.57 -16.22 -16.68
C LEU A 342 -11.73 -15.96 -15.18
N THR A 343 -10.78 -15.24 -14.59
CA THR A 343 -10.78 -14.96 -13.15
C THR A 343 -10.78 -13.46 -12.87
N PHE A 344 -11.72 -13.03 -12.02
CA PHE A 344 -11.70 -11.73 -11.34
C PHE A 344 -11.49 -11.97 -9.86
N GLU A 345 -10.38 -11.47 -9.32
CA GLU A 345 -10.00 -11.61 -7.92
C GLU A 345 -9.86 -10.23 -7.29
N SER A 346 -10.59 -9.95 -6.22
CA SER A 346 -10.46 -8.68 -5.48
C SER A 346 -10.69 -7.43 -6.35
N CYS A 347 -11.49 -7.54 -7.41
CA CYS A 347 -11.77 -6.45 -8.35
C CYS A 347 -12.94 -5.58 -7.91
N VAL A 348 -12.91 -4.32 -8.35
CA VAL A 348 -14.09 -3.44 -8.32
C VAL A 348 -14.55 -3.26 -9.77
N ILE A 349 -15.81 -3.48 -10.06
CA ILE A 349 -16.35 -3.37 -11.43
C ILE A 349 -17.55 -2.45 -11.39
N LYS A 350 -17.42 -1.26 -12.00
CA LYS A 350 -18.51 -0.30 -12.09
C LYS A 350 -18.77 0.16 -13.50
N TYR A 351 -20.01 0.61 -13.69
CA TYR A 351 -20.45 1.35 -14.87
C TYR A 351 -20.18 0.60 -16.17
N LYS A 352 -20.87 -0.54 -16.32
CA LYS A 352 -20.83 -1.36 -17.54
C LYS A 352 -22.24 -1.65 -18.04
N ARG A 353 -22.39 -1.83 -19.34
CA ARG A 353 -23.62 -2.40 -19.93
C ARG A 353 -23.81 -3.85 -19.52
N GLY A 354 -22.72 -4.59 -19.33
CA GLY A 354 -22.66 -5.91 -18.70
C GLY A 354 -21.20 -6.26 -18.38
N VAL A 355 -20.93 -7.19 -17.47
CA VAL A 355 -19.53 -7.54 -17.14
C VAL A 355 -18.97 -8.52 -18.17
N ILE A 356 -19.63 -9.66 -18.35
CA ILE A 356 -19.25 -10.71 -19.31
C ILE A 356 -20.45 -11.01 -20.21
N ARG A 357 -20.28 -10.85 -21.52
CA ARG A 357 -21.28 -11.25 -22.52
C ARG A 357 -20.66 -12.19 -23.53
N SER A 358 -21.36 -13.28 -23.83
CA SER A 358 -21.10 -14.12 -25.00
C SER A 358 -22.19 -13.91 -26.05
N GLN A 359 -21.86 -13.29 -27.18
CA GLN A 359 -22.83 -12.92 -28.22
C GLN A 359 -22.64 -13.65 -29.56
N THR A 360 -21.59 -14.47 -29.67
CA THR A 360 -21.37 -15.39 -30.79
C THR A 360 -21.07 -16.80 -30.26
N GLN A 361 -20.92 -17.80 -31.14
CA GLN A 361 -20.49 -19.16 -30.78
C GLN A 361 -19.08 -19.14 -30.18
N ALA A 362 -18.97 -18.96 -28.87
CA ALA A 362 -17.74 -19.02 -28.09
C ALA A 362 -17.92 -19.96 -26.89
N THR A 363 -16.80 -20.49 -26.39
CA THR A 363 -16.77 -21.39 -25.23
C THR A 363 -15.99 -20.73 -24.09
N ILE A 364 -16.62 -20.58 -22.93
CA ILE A 364 -15.95 -20.18 -21.69
C ILE A 364 -16.15 -21.31 -20.69
N ASN A 365 -15.07 -22.03 -20.34
CA ASN A 365 -15.21 -23.20 -19.48
C ASN A 365 -15.40 -22.79 -18.02
N ASN A 366 -14.61 -21.87 -17.50
CA ASN A 366 -14.70 -21.46 -16.09
C ASN A 366 -14.67 -19.94 -15.95
N ILE A 367 -15.71 -19.39 -15.31
CA ILE A 367 -15.76 -18.01 -14.84
C ILE A 367 -15.68 -18.04 -13.31
N THR A 368 -14.67 -17.38 -12.76
CA THR A 368 -14.51 -17.19 -11.31
C THR A 368 -14.52 -15.71 -10.98
N ILE A 369 -15.44 -15.29 -10.12
CA ILE A 369 -15.53 -13.95 -9.55
C ILE A 369 -15.42 -14.11 -8.04
N ASN A 370 -14.30 -13.69 -7.45
CA ASN A 370 -14.03 -13.85 -6.03
C ASN A 370 -13.57 -12.54 -5.39
N ASN A 371 -14.07 -12.26 -4.19
CA ASN A 371 -13.73 -11.06 -3.43
C ASN A 371 -14.02 -9.73 -4.18
N CYS A 372 -15.00 -9.71 -5.08
CA CYS A 372 -15.28 -8.56 -5.92
C CYS A 372 -16.41 -7.67 -5.40
N VAL A 373 -16.36 -6.38 -5.74
CA VAL A 373 -17.48 -5.44 -5.60
C VAL A 373 -17.94 -5.04 -6.99
N ILE A 374 -19.17 -5.40 -7.37
CA ILE A 374 -19.73 -5.14 -8.69
C ILE A 374 -20.97 -4.27 -8.53
N ASP A 375 -20.95 -3.08 -9.12
CA ASP A 375 -22.01 -2.09 -8.94
C ASP A 375 -22.38 -1.37 -10.24
N SER A 376 -23.62 -0.92 -10.37
CA SER A 376 -24.08 -0.08 -11.49
C SER A 376 -23.86 -0.76 -12.86
N ILE A 377 -24.49 -1.92 -13.03
CA ILE A 377 -24.40 -2.76 -14.22
C ILE A 377 -25.72 -2.72 -14.99
N GLY A 378 -25.65 -2.45 -16.29
CA GLY A 378 -26.80 -2.30 -17.19
C GLY A 378 -27.44 -3.63 -17.62
N GLY A 379 -28.33 -3.54 -18.61
CA GLY A 379 -29.28 -4.59 -18.98
C GLY A 379 -28.71 -5.91 -19.52
N TYR A 380 -27.39 -6.10 -19.54
CA TYR A 380 -26.77 -7.39 -19.84
C TYR A 380 -26.28 -8.12 -18.59
N GLY A 381 -26.22 -7.46 -17.43
CA GLY A 381 -25.92 -8.09 -16.15
C GLY A 381 -24.49 -8.56 -15.99
N ILE A 382 -24.26 -9.47 -15.03
CA ILE A 382 -22.92 -9.90 -14.65
C ILE A 382 -22.40 -10.94 -15.65
N VAL A 383 -23.17 -11.99 -15.90
CA VAL A 383 -22.85 -13.01 -16.91
C VAL A 383 -24.05 -13.19 -17.83
N ASN A 384 -23.81 -13.15 -19.15
CA ASN A 384 -24.85 -13.28 -20.16
C ASN A 384 -24.45 -14.20 -21.30
N ASN A 385 -25.14 -15.35 -21.39
CA ASN A 385 -25.05 -16.27 -22.53
C ASN A 385 -26.06 -15.89 -23.62
N ASP A 386 -25.70 -14.95 -24.48
CA ASP A 386 -26.56 -14.22 -25.44
C ASP A 386 -26.44 -14.72 -26.89
N ASN A 387 -26.05 -15.98 -27.11
CA ASN A 387 -26.05 -16.60 -28.43
C ASN A 387 -26.45 -18.07 -28.36
N ASP A 388 -27.28 -18.54 -29.30
CA ASP A 388 -27.85 -19.89 -29.32
C ASP A 388 -26.83 -21.04 -29.42
N ASN A 389 -25.56 -20.74 -29.69
CA ASN A 389 -24.47 -21.72 -29.78
C ASN A 389 -23.31 -21.44 -28.81
N SER A 390 -23.39 -20.42 -27.96
CA SER A 390 -22.32 -20.16 -26.98
C SER A 390 -22.43 -21.02 -25.74
N VAL A 391 -21.29 -21.54 -25.29
CA VAL A 391 -21.19 -22.37 -24.10
C VAL A 391 -20.51 -21.56 -23.00
N ILE A 392 -21.17 -21.44 -21.86
CA ILE A 392 -20.53 -21.07 -20.60
C ILE A 392 -20.69 -22.28 -19.69
N ALA A 393 -19.62 -23.00 -19.36
CA ALA A 393 -19.75 -24.24 -18.61
C ALA A 393 -19.97 -23.95 -17.12
N ASN A 394 -18.99 -23.40 -16.41
CA ASN A 394 -19.05 -23.22 -14.97
C ASN A 394 -18.94 -21.75 -14.57
N VAL A 395 -19.86 -21.30 -13.71
CA VAL A 395 -19.82 -19.96 -13.11
C VAL A 395 -19.72 -20.07 -11.60
N LYS A 396 -18.68 -19.46 -11.03
CA LYS A 396 -18.48 -19.37 -9.58
C LYS A 396 -18.39 -17.90 -9.16
N ILE A 397 -19.27 -17.48 -8.26
CA ILE A 397 -19.26 -16.15 -7.64
C ILE A 397 -19.16 -16.32 -6.14
N THR A 398 -18.05 -15.88 -5.54
CA THR A 398 -17.82 -16.07 -4.11
C THR A 398 -17.32 -14.83 -3.39
N ASN A 399 -17.65 -14.69 -2.12
CA ASN A 399 -17.15 -13.62 -1.24
C ASN A 399 -17.32 -12.22 -1.86
N SER A 400 -18.43 -11.99 -2.56
CA SER A 400 -18.59 -10.84 -3.46
C SER A 400 -19.88 -10.09 -3.19
N THR A 401 -19.87 -8.82 -3.54
CA THR A 401 -21.03 -7.94 -3.43
C THR A 401 -21.48 -7.51 -4.81
N ILE A 402 -22.78 -7.66 -5.08
CA ILE A 402 -23.42 -7.21 -6.31
C ILE A 402 -24.50 -6.21 -5.95
N SER A 403 -24.39 -4.98 -6.45
CA SER A 403 -25.38 -3.94 -6.24
C SER A 403 -25.76 -3.23 -7.53
N HIS A 404 -26.96 -2.65 -7.58
CA HIS A 404 -27.42 -1.85 -8.74
C HIS A 404 -27.12 -2.53 -10.09
N ALA A 405 -27.43 -3.82 -10.21
CA ALA A 405 -27.32 -4.56 -11.46
C ALA A 405 -28.72 -4.76 -12.04
N GLU A 406 -28.95 -4.31 -13.27
CA GLU A 406 -30.27 -4.47 -13.91
C GLU A 406 -30.63 -5.95 -14.08
N LYS A 407 -29.62 -6.81 -14.25
CA LYS A 407 -29.72 -8.27 -14.27
C LYS A 407 -28.54 -8.88 -13.52
N PHE A 408 -28.75 -10.02 -12.87
CA PHE A 408 -27.67 -10.72 -12.18
C PHE A 408 -27.04 -11.80 -13.08
N LEU A 409 -27.65 -12.96 -13.25
CA LEU A 409 -27.17 -14.02 -14.16
C LEU A 409 -28.18 -14.34 -15.26
N VAL A 410 -27.71 -14.41 -16.50
CA VAL A 410 -28.54 -14.59 -17.69
C VAL A 410 -27.99 -15.69 -18.60
N GLY A 411 -28.83 -16.66 -18.96
CA GLY A 411 -28.54 -17.74 -19.90
C GLY A 411 -29.69 -18.00 -20.86
N ALA A 412 -30.31 -16.94 -21.38
CA ALA A 412 -31.57 -17.05 -22.12
C ALA A 412 -31.44 -17.61 -23.55
N LYS A 413 -30.27 -17.55 -24.21
CA LYS A 413 -30.10 -17.89 -25.64
C LYS A 413 -29.25 -19.14 -25.94
N GLY A 414 -28.06 -19.29 -25.38
CA GLY A 414 -27.20 -20.46 -25.66
C GLY A 414 -27.68 -21.79 -25.11
N PRO A 415 -26.92 -22.89 -25.37
CA PRO A 415 -26.90 -24.03 -24.47
C PRO A 415 -26.86 -23.53 -23.03
N SER A 416 -27.59 -24.24 -22.18
CA SER A 416 -27.62 -23.96 -20.76
C SER A 416 -26.22 -23.78 -20.19
N ILE A 417 -26.07 -22.81 -19.29
CA ILE A 417 -24.90 -22.78 -18.40
C ILE A 417 -24.85 -24.14 -17.69
N THR A 418 -23.68 -24.79 -17.64
CA THR A 418 -23.59 -26.16 -17.12
C THR A 418 -23.74 -26.20 -15.61
N SER A 419 -22.96 -25.44 -14.86
CA SER A 419 -23.05 -25.39 -13.39
C SER A 419 -22.83 -23.99 -12.84
N ILE A 420 -23.48 -23.70 -11.71
CA ILE A 420 -23.42 -22.39 -11.07
C ILE A 420 -23.28 -22.55 -9.56
N LEU A 421 -22.28 -21.87 -9.00
CA LEU A 421 -22.07 -21.71 -7.56
C LEU A 421 -22.08 -20.22 -7.19
N VAL A 422 -22.96 -19.83 -6.28
CA VAL A 422 -22.97 -18.51 -5.63
C VAL A 422 -22.81 -18.74 -4.13
N GLU A 423 -21.72 -18.26 -3.52
CA GLU A 423 -21.45 -18.55 -2.10
C GLU A 423 -20.83 -17.37 -1.35
N ASN A 424 -21.35 -17.06 -0.16
CA ASN A 424 -20.93 -15.88 0.62
C ASN A 424 -21.07 -14.59 -0.20
N VAL A 425 -22.28 -14.36 -0.73
CA VAL A 425 -22.56 -13.23 -1.63
C VAL A 425 -23.66 -12.34 -1.05
N THR A 426 -23.43 -11.03 -1.10
CA THR A 426 -24.43 -10.00 -0.79
C THR A 426 -24.96 -9.43 -2.11
N VAL A 427 -26.26 -9.54 -2.37
CA VAL A 427 -26.92 -8.96 -3.55
C VAL A 427 -27.94 -7.93 -3.10
N CYS A 428 -27.82 -6.67 -3.51
CA CYS A 428 -28.77 -5.61 -3.17
C CYS A 428 -29.14 -4.78 -4.40
N TYR A 429 -30.33 -4.19 -4.43
CA TYR A 429 -30.81 -3.38 -5.55
C TYR A 429 -30.57 -4.06 -6.90
N SER A 430 -30.91 -5.35 -6.96
CA SER A 430 -30.70 -6.20 -8.15
C SER A 430 -31.71 -7.35 -8.10
N PRO A 431 -32.37 -7.71 -9.22
CA PRO A 431 -32.35 -7.05 -10.53
C PRO A 431 -33.18 -5.75 -10.55
N LYS A 432 -33.30 -5.10 -11.71
CA LYS A 432 -34.11 -3.87 -11.89
C LYS A 432 -35.48 -4.15 -12.48
N GLY A 433 -36.53 -3.71 -11.80
CA GLY A 433 -37.87 -3.76 -12.34
C GLY A 433 -38.51 -5.16 -12.32
N SER A 434 -39.83 -5.18 -12.52
CA SER A 434 -40.67 -6.38 -12.57
C SER A 434 -40.47 -7.27 -13.81
N GLY A 435 -39.67 -6.83 -14.78
CA GLY A 435 -39.36 -7.58 -16.01
C GLY A 435 -38.13 -8.49 -15.90
N ASN A 436 -37.33 -8.37 -14.83
CA ASN A 436 -36.05 -9.05 -14.69
C ASN A 436 -36.06 -10.06 -13.53
N TYR A 437 -35.18 -11.06 -13.65
CA TYR A 437 -35.03 -12.16 -12.69
C TYR A 437 -33.65 -12.10 -12.04
N LEU A 438 -33.50 -12.57 -10.80
CA LEU A 438 -32.18 -12.82 -10.21
C LEU A 438 -31.42 -13.87 -11.04
N PHE A 439 -32.14 -14.90 -11.47
CA PHE A 439 -31.58 -16.00 -12.25
C PHE A 439 -32.45 -16.24 -13.49
N ASP A 440 -31.99 -15.76 -14.64
CA ASP A 440 -32.74 -15.80 -15.90
C ASP A 440 -32.16 -16.83 -16.88
N TYR A 441 -32.72 -18.04 -16.89
CA TYR A 441 -32.38 -19.07 -17.87
C TYR A 441 -33.49 -19.30 -18.90
N ASN A 442 -34.49 -18.43 -18.93
CA ASN A 442 -35.63 -18.51 -19.84
C ASN A 442 -36.24 -19.93 -19.97
N GLY A 443 -36.37 -20.63 -18.84
CA GLY A 443 -36.93 -21.99 -18.79
C GLY A 443 -35.99 -23.11 -19.25
N LYS A 444 -34.70 -22.84 -19.48
CA LYS A 444 -33.71 -23.85 -19.84
C LYS A 444 -33.16 -24.59 -18.62
N ASP A 445 -32.65 -25.80 -18.85
CA ASP A 445 -32.01 -26.61 -17.82
C ASP A 445 -30.70 -25.97 -17.34
N ILE A 446 -30.12 -26.47 -16.26
CA ILE A 446 -28.75 -26.23 -15.80
C ILE A 446 -28.23 -27.62 -15.44
N PRO A 447 -27.56 -28.33 -16.38
CA PRO A 447 -27.30 -29.77 -16.26
C PRO A 447 -26.55 -30.20 -14.98
N GLY A 448 -25.59 -29.39 -14.54
CA GLY A 448 -24.83 -29.54 -13.30
C GLY A 448 -25.47 -28.86 -12.09
N GLY A 449 -26.53 -28.09 -12.30
CA GLY A 449 -27.32 -27.43 -11.27
C GLY A 449 -26.86 -26.03 -10.87
N LEU A 450 -27.72 -25.37 -10.10
CA LEU A 450 -27.47 -24.09 -9.45
C LEU A 450 -27.45 -24.29 -7.94
N THR A 451 -26.34 -23.94 -7.32
CA THR A 451 -26.17 -23.96 -5.86
C THR A 451 -25.89 -22.56 -5.35
N VAL A 452 -26.71 -22.08 -4.42
CA VAL A 452 -26.52 -20.82 -3.70
C VAL A 452 -26.33 -21.13 -2.22
N LYS A 453 -25.28 -20.57 -1.60
CA LYS A 453 -24.94 -20.84 -0.20
C LYS A 453 -24.60 -19.58 0.58
N ASN A 454 -25.03 -19.51 1.83
CA ASN A 454 -24.59 -18.49 2.78
C ASN A 454 -24.68 -17.05 2.21
N SER A 455 -25.75 -16.75 1.48
CA SER A 455 -25.93 -15.50 0.74
C SER A 455 -27.14 -14.72 1.25
N ILE A 456 -27.06 -13.40 1.13
CA ILE A 456 -28.12 -12.48 1.54
C ILE A 456 -28.56 -11.61 0.35
N PHE A 457 -29.88 -11.50 0.18
CA PHE A 457 -30.50 -10.73 -0.89
C PHE A 457 -31.32 -9.56 -0.30
N GLY A 458 -30.87 -8.34 -0.51
CA GLY A 458 -31.61 -7.12 -0.21
C GLY A 458 -32.68 -6.82 -1.28
N ALA A 459 -33.25 -5.62 -1.20
CA ALA A 459 -34.35 -5.16 -2.05
C ALA A 459 -34.04 -5.26 -3.55
N GLY A 460 -35.09 -5.44 -4.35
CA GLY A 460 -34.99 -5.25 -5.80
C GLY A 460 -34.71 -3.78 -6.15
N TRP A 461 -34.15 -3.52 -7.33
CA TRP A 461 -33.88 -2.15 -7.74
C TRP A 461 -35.15 -1.44 -8.19
N GLY A 462 -35.62 -0.53 -7.34
CA GLY A 462 -36.67 0.44 -7.64
C GLY A 462 -38.10 -0.12 -7.67
N SER A 463 -38.29 -1.44 -7.61
CA SER A 463 -39.61 -2.09 -7.53
C SER A 463 -39.50 -3.56 -7.12
N THR A 464 -40.65 -4.25 -7.13
CA THR A 464 -40.70 -5.72 -7.12
C THR A 464 -39.92 -6.32 -8.29
N VAL A 465 -39.47 -7.56 -8.13
CA VAL A 465 -38.63 -8.29 -9.09
C VAL A 465 -39.10 -9.74 -9.24
N ASN A 466 -38.61 -10.47 -10.23
CA ASN A 466 -38.85 -11.91 -10.34
C ASN A 466 -37.70 -12.71 -9.69
N GLY A 467 -38.00 -13.92 -9.22
CA GLY A 467 -37.02 -14.78 -8.58
C GLY A 467 -36.12 -15.48 -9.59
N MET A 468 -36.53 -16.67 -10.03
CA MET A 468 -35.75 -17.52 -10.93
C MET A 468 -36.63 -18.21 -11.95
N ARG A 469 -36.19 -18.29 -13.20
CA ARG A 469 -36.80 -19.17 -14.21
C ARG A 469 -35.77 -20.11 -14.84
N SER A 470 -35.99 -21.42 -14.67
CA SER A 470 -35.20 -22.51 -15.24
C SER A 470 -36.08 -23.77 -15.27
N SER A 471 -35.76 -24.74 -16.13
CA SER A 471 -36.33 -26.10 -16.06
C SER A 471 -35.45 -27.08 -15.27
N SER A 472 -34.36 -26.59 -14.67
CA SER A 472 -33.45 -27.44 -13.89
C SER A 472 -34.14 -28.04 -12.67
N SER A 473 -33.91 -29.34 -12.46
CA SER A 473 -34.31 -30.06 -11.25
C SER A 473 -33.24 -30.01 -10.15
N LYS A 474 -32.08 -29.39 -10.41
CA LYS A 474 -30.90 -29.38 -9.53
C LYS A 474 -30.64 -27.98 -9.00
N ILE A 475 -31.62 -27.44 -8.28
CA ILE A 475 -31.53 -26.12 -7.66
C ILE A 475 -31.41 -26.31 -6.15
N THR A 476 -30.46 -25.62 -5.53
CA THR A 476 -30.23 -25.70 -4.08
C THR A 476 -29.94 -24.32 -3.52
N PHE A 477 -30.69 -23.95 -2.48
CA PHE A 477 -30.43 -22.79 -1.64
C PHE A 477 -30.14 -23.30 -0.22
N ASP A 478 -28.94 -23.04 0.28
CA ASP A 478 -28.51 -23.44 1.62
C ASP A 478 -28.08 -22.21 2.43
N LYS A 479 -28.76 -21.95 3.56
CA LYS A 479 -28.52 -20.75 4.38
C LYS A 479 -28.61 -19.46 3.56
N CYS A 480 -29.64 -19.35 2.73
CA CYS A 480 -29.90 -18.15 1.94
C CYS A 480 -31.03 -17.34 2.56
N PHE A 481 -30.83 -16.02 2.61
CA PHE A 481 -31.71 -15.10 3.31
C PHE A 481 -32.11 -13.95 2.41
N ARG A 482 -33.28 -13.37 2.67
CA ARG A 482 -33.72 -12.14 2.02
C ARG A 482 -34.23 -11.09 3.01
N ALA A 483 -34.04 -9.84 2.65
CA ALA A 483 -34.71 -8.71 3.30
C ALA A 483 -36.23 -8.78 3.05
N SER A 484 -37.01 -8.14 3.91
CA SER A 484 -38.47 -8.10 3.80
C SER A 484 -38.97 -7.26 2.64
N ASP A 485 -38.13 -6.33 2.14
CA ASP A 485 -38.38 -5.49 0.98
C ASP A 485 -37.82 -6.07 -0.33
N LEU A 486 -37.29 -7.30 -0.32
CA LEU A 486 -37.17 -8.10 -1.53
C LEU A 486 -38.49 -8.78 -1.86
N GLU A 487 -39.32 -8.06 -2.60
CA GLU A 487 -40.66 -8.47 -2.97
C GLU A 487 -40.73 -9.06 -4.39
N TRP A 488 -41.45 -10.17 -4.51
CA TRP A 488 -41.67 -10.83 -5.80
C TRP A 488 -42.82 -10.16 -6.56
N THR A 489 -42.63 -9.93 -7.85
CA THR A 489 -43.66 -9.35 -8.72
C THR A 489 -44.87 -10.28 -8.82
N VAL A 490 -46.06 -9.74 -8.56
CA VAL A 490 -47.34 -10.37 -8.92
C VAL A 490 -47.82 -9.74 -10.21
N ALA A 491 -47.89 -10.52 -11.30
CA ALA A 491 -48.35 -10.02 -12.59
C ALA A 491 -49.81 -9.54 -12.50
N ALA A 492 -50.18 -8.57 -13.34
CA ALA A 492 -51.55 -8.04 -13.35
C ALA A 492 -52.57 -9.18 -13.59
N GLY A 493 -53.54 -9.32 -12.69
CA GLY A 493 -54.55 -10.38 -12.73
C GLY A 493 -54.08 -11.75 -12.20
N ALA A 494 -52.83 -11.89 -11.76
CA ALA A 494 -52.34 -13.08 -11.09
C ALA A 494 -52.60 -13.01 -9.58
N THR A 495 -52.72 -14.19 -8.96
CA THR A 495 -52.85 -14.35 -7.49
C THR A 495 -51.57 -14.84 -6.83
N ALA A 496 -50.56 -15.18 -7.63
CA ALA A 496 -49.28 -15.72 -7.18
C ALA A 496 -48.11 -14.92 -7.78
N PRO A 497 -46.96 -14.85 -7.08
CA PRO A 497 -45.77 -14.20 -7.60
C PRO A 497 -45.20 -14.92 -8.83
N THR A 498 -44.56 -14.16 -9.70
CA THR A 498 -43.86 -14.65 -10.88
C THR A 498 -42.54 -15.29 -10.48
N ALA A 499 -42.51 -16.62 -10.56
CA ALA A 499 -41.30 -17.45 -10.38
C ALA A 499 -40.50 -17.08 -9.10
N PRO A 500 -41.14 -17.12 -7.91
CA PRO A 500 -40.50 -16.77 -6.65
C PRO A 500 -39.36 -17.76 -6.33
N ILE A 501 -38.43 -17.33 -5.47
CA ILE A 501 -37.49 -18.25 -4.80
C ILE A 501 -37.99 -18.44 -3.37
N ASP A 502 -38.73 -19.51 -3.14
CA ASP A 502 -39.37 -19.78 -1.84
C ASP A 502 -38.38 -20.28 -0.78
N ASP A 503 -37.23 -20.81 -1.20
CA ASP A 503 -36.17 -21.29 -0.30
C ASP A 503 -35.37 -20.16 0.39
N LEU A 504 -35.62 -18.90 0.04
CA LEU A 504 -35.00 -17.76 0.73
C LEU A 504 -35.71 -17.46 2.05
N THR A 505 -35.00 -17.64 3.17
CA THR A 505 -35.53 -17.30 4.49
C THR A 505 -35.69 -15.78 4.62
N ASN A 506 -36.91 -15.31 4.84
CA ASN A 506 -37.17 -13.89 5.07
C ASN A 506 -36.70 -13.49 6.47
N LEU A 507 -35.85 -12.46 6.55
CA LEU A 507 -35.31 -11.93 7.81
C LEU A 507 -36.31 -11.03 8.55
N ASN A 508 -37.43 -10.66 7.93
CA ASN A 508 -38.43 -9.73 8.46
C ASN A 508 -37.85 -8.35 8.81
N LYS A 509 -36.81 -7.93 8.07
CA LYS A 509 -36.11 -6.66 8.18
C LYS A 509 -35.90 -6.08 6.78
N LYS A 510 -36.13 -4.78 6.61
CA LYS A 510 -35.84 -4.09 5.36
C LYS A 510 -34.34 -4.03 5.11
N THR A 511 -33.96 -3.80 3.85
CA THR A 511 -32.57 -3.64 3.44
C THR A 511 -31.85 -2.55 4.24
N THR A 512 -32.53 -1.43 4.51
CA THR A 512 -32.01 -0.31 5.33
C THR A 512 -31.95 -0.61 6.82
N GLU A 513 -32.57 -1.68 7.31
CA GLU A 513 -32.47 -2.13 8.70
C GLU A 513 -31.35 -3.18 8.87
N LEU A 514 -30.96 -3.83 7.78
CA LEU A 514 -29.90 -4.86 7.78
C LEU A 514 -28.52 -4.25 7.60
N PHE A 515 -28.41 -3.20 6.78
CA PHE A 515 -27.14 -2.62 6.34
C PHE A 515 -26.97 -1.16 6.74
N GLN A 516 -25.72 -0.75 7.00
CA GLN A 516 -25.35 0.58 7.50
C GLN A 516 -25.74 1.72 6.54
N ASN A 517 -25.41 1.61 5.26
CA ASN A 517 -25.76 2.61 4.24
C ASN A 517 -25.79 1.99 2.83
N PRO A 518 -26.77 1.10 2.55
CA PRO A 518 -26.80 0.30 1.33
C PRO A 518 -26.92 1.15 0.06
N ASP A 519 -27.59 2.30 0.10
CA ASP A 519 -27.73 3.22 -1.04
C ASP A 519 -26.38 3.81 -1.50
N LYS A 520 -25.38 3.81 -0.63
CA LYS A 520 -24.01 4.26 -0.92
C LYS A 520 -23.04 3.09 -1.12
N GLY A 521 -23.54 1.86 -1.14
CA GLY A 521 -22.73 0.65 -1.31
C GLY A 521 -22.01 0.20 -0.04
N ASP A 522 -22.36 0.75 1.13
CA ASP A 522 -21.89 0.26 2.42
C ASP A 522 -22.90 -0.75 2.96
N PHE A 523 -22.57 -2.03 2.75
CA PHE A 523 -23.39 -3.15 3.18
C PHE A 523 -22.94 -3.73 4.52
N THR A 524 -22.18 -2.97 5.33
CA THR A 524 -21.81 -3.38 6.70
C THR A 524 -23.06 -3.80 7.47
N ILE A 525 -23.07 -5.03 8.00
CA ILE A 525 -24.25 -5.60 8.65
C ILE A 525 -24.39 -5.01 10.06
N ILE A 526 -25.49 -4.29 10.29
CA ILE A 526 -25.82 -3.66 11.57
C ILE A 526 -26.84 -4.46 12.39
N ASP A 527 -27.61 -5.35 11.76
CA ASP A 527 -28.53 -6.23 12.47
C ASP A 527 -27.77 -7.34 13.20
N SER A 528 -27.88 -7.37 14.53
CA SER A 528 -27.11 -8.26 15.39
C SER A 528 -27.34 -9.76 15.12
N ASP A 529 -28.59 -10.16 14.84
CA ASP A 529 -28.92 -11.56 14.56
C ASP A 529 -28.33 -12.00 13.22
N THR A 530 -28.41 -11.13 12.21
CA THR A 530 -27.82 -11.35 10.89
C THR A 530 -26.29 -11.42 10.99
N LYS A 531 -25.67 -10.50 11.73
CA LYS A 531 -24.22 -10.48 11.97
C LYS A 531 -23.74 -11.78 12.63
N ALA A 532 -24.48 -12.30 13.63
CA ALA A 532 -24.16 -13.56 14.30
C ALA A 532 -24.18 -14.79 13.38
N ARG A 533 -24.97 -14.75 12.30
CA ARG A 533 -25.06 -15.85 11.31
C ARG A 533 -23.88 -15.89 10.34
N LYS A 534 -23.08 -14.82 10.23
CA LYS A 534 -21.95 -14.69 9.28
C LYS A 534 -22.36 -14.96 7.82
N ILE A 535 -23.49 -14.38 7.40
CA ILE A 535 -24.08 -14.58 6.07
C ILE A 535 -23.71 -13.45 5.12
N GLY A 536 -23.62 -13.75 3.82
CA GLY A 536 -23.30 -12.78 2.78
C GLY A 536 -21.80 -12.63 2.53
N ASP A 537 -21.42 -11.54 1.87
CA ASP A 537 -20.03 -11.20 1.61
C ASP A 537 -19.27 -10.93 2.93
N PRO A 538 -18.18 -11.67 3.22
CA PRO A 538 -17.43 -11.54 4.47
C PRO A 538 -16.87 -10.15 4.76
N ARG A 539 -16.70 -9.30 3.72
CA ARG A 539 -16.21 -7.92 3.87
C ARG A 539 -17.07 -7.08 4.81
N TRP A 540 -18.35 -7.42 4.91
CA TRP A 540 -19.34 -6.61 5.64
C TRP A 540 -19.69 -7.13 7.03
N LEU A 541 -18.98 -8.16 7.51
CA LEU A 541 -19.27 -8.81 8.79
C LEU A 541 -18.65 -8.13 10.01
N ASN A 542 -17.78 -7.13 9.82
CA ASN A 542 -17.01 -6.51 10.90
C ASN A 542 -17.56 -5.14 11.30
#